data_AF-A0A936VAR3-F1
#
_entry.id   AF-A0A936VAR3-F1
#
_cell.length_a   1.000
_cell.length_b   1.000
_cell.length_c   1.000
_cell.angle_alpha   90.00
_cell.angle_beta   90.00
_cell.angle_gamma   90.00
#
_symmetry.space_group_name_H-M   'P 1'
#
loop_
_entity.id
_entity.type
_entity.pdbx_description
1 polymer ?
#
loop_
_entity_poly.entity_id
_entity_poly.type
_entity_poly.pdbx_seq_one_letter_code
_entity_poly.pdbx_strand_id
1 'polypeptide(L)'
;MVSTVSGQLRQHIKPSDILRAMFPCGSITGAPKISTMRIIDSIERGPRGLSMGAIGYCVPDDSFGITAALDLSVAIRTMVVRDHIATFNVGGGIVIDSEPESEYLETLTKASALLDALGAELIPE
;
A
#
# COMPACT_ATOMS: atom_id res chain seq x y z
N MET A 1 -6.24 -10.67 -11.75
CA MET A 1 -5.70 -10.19 -13.05
C MET A 1 -4.44 -9.39 -12.78
N VAL A 2 -3.39 -9.53 -13.60
CA VAL A 2 -2.16 -8.73 -13.50
C VAL A 2 -1.88 -8.12 -14.86
N SER A 3 -1.36 -6.90 -14.89
CA SER A 3 -0.90 -6.22 -16.10
C SER A 3 0.44 -5.57 -15.84
N THR A 4 1.27 -5.50 -16.88
CA THR A 4 2.59 -4.86 -16.82
C THR A 4 2.56 -3.58 -17.63
N VAL A 5 2.93 -2.47 -17.00
CA VAL A 5 3.13 -1.18 -17.65
C VAL A 5 4.60 -0.82 -17.53
N SER A 6 5.26 -0.51 -18.65
CA SER A 6 6.67 -0.17 -18.71
C SER A 6 6.90 1.07 -19.58
N GLY A 7 8.05 1.71 -19.38
CA GLY A 7 8.47 2.88 -20.13
C GLY A 7 9.96 3.13 -19.95
N GLN A 8 10.53 4.02 -20.75
CA GLN A 8 11.91 4.45 -20.61
C GLN A 8 11.97 5.74 -19.79
N LEU A 9 12.87 5.77 -18.79
CA LEU A 9 13.11 6.97 -18.01
C LEU A 9 13.73 8.06 -18.89
N ARG A 10 13.35 9.31 -18.64
CA ARG A 10 14.02 10.46 -19.24
C ARG A 10 15.43 10.59 -18.66
N GLN A 11 16.29 11.31 -19.38
CA GLN A 11 17.61 11.66 -18.85
C GLN A 11 17.48 12.45 -17.53
N HIS A 12 18.44 12.24 -16.64
CA HIS A 12 18.57 12.94 -15.35
C HIS A 12 17.43 12.73 -14.34
N ILE A 13 16.60 11.70 -14.51
CA ILE A 13 15.60 11.31 -13.51
C ILE A 13 16.28 10.60 -12.34
N LYS A 14 16.01 11.06 -11.12
CA LYS A 14 16.50 10.42 -9.88
C LYS A 14 15.42 9.48 -9.32
N PRO A 15 15.79 8.46 -8.52
CA PRO A 15 14.82 7.61 -7.82
C PRO A 15 13.76 8.38 -7.02
N SER A 16 14.13 9.53 -6.43
CA SER A 16 13.20 10.42 -5.71
C SER A 16 12.11 11.01 -6.61
N ASP A 17 12.42 11.30 -7.88
CA ASP A 17 11.45 11.84 -8.84
C ASP A 17 10.42 10.77 -9.23
N ILE A 18 10.88 9.52 -9.37
CA ILE A 18 10.02 8.36 -9.64
C ILE A 18 9.06 8.15 -8.47
N LEU A 19 9.59 8.13 -7.24
CA LEU A 19 8.79 8.04 -6.02
C LEU A 19 7.74 9.15 -5.95
N ARG A 20 8.13 10.41 -6.17
CA ARG A 20 7.20 11.55 -6.11
C ARG A 20 6.11 11.48 -7.17
N ALA A 21 6.41 10.93 -8.36
CA ALA A 21 5.43 10.80 -9.44
C ALA A 21 4.45 9.64 -9.23
N MET A 22 4.92 8.52 -8.68
CA MET A 22 4.15 7.28 -8.59
C MET A 22 3.44 7.10 -7.25
N PHE A 23 4.02 7.61 -6.16
CA PHE A 23 3.51 7.43 -4.81
C PHE A 23 2.32 8.35 -4.47
N PRO A 24 1.35 7.91 -3.66
CA PRO A 24 1.11 6.52 -3.24
C PRO A 24 0.53 5.65 -4.37
N CYS A 25 0.58 4.34 -4.21
CA CYS A 25 0.14 3.39 -5.23
C CYS A 25 -1.35 3.59 -5.60
N GLY A 26 -1.67 3.46 -6.90
CA GLY A 26 -3.03 3.65 -7.41
C GLY A 26 -4.04 2.66 -6.83
N SER A 27 -3.63 1.41 -6.59
CA SER A 27 -4.50 0.36 -6.01
C SER A 27 -4.88 0.60 -4.55
N ILE A 28 -4.18 1.50 -3.86
CA ILE A 28 -4.43 1.88 -2.46
C ILE A 28 -5.32 3.12 -2.33
N THR A 29 -5.28 3.96 -3.35
CA THR A 29 -5.96 5.25 -3.34
C THR A 29 -7.24 5.16 -4.15
N GLY A 30 -7.12 4.98 -5.47
CA GLY A 30 -8.22 4.99 -6.42
C GLY A 30 -8.01 6.01 -7.53
N ALA A 31 -9.08 6.28 -8.29
CA ALA A 31 -9.05 7.20 -9.41
C ALA A 31 -10.26 8.14 -9.37
N PRO A 32 -10.08 9.46 -9.57
CA PRO A 32 -8.82 10.19 -9.69
C PRO A 32 -8.04 10.31 -8.35
N LYS A 33 -6.75 9.94 -8.34
CA LYS A 33 -5.92 9.77 -7.12
C LYS A 33 -6.08 10.87 -6.07
N ILE A 34 -5.90 12.14 -6.45
CA ILE A 34 -5.95 13.27 -5.52
C ILE A 34 -7.35 13.43 -4.90
N SER A 35 -8.41 13.24 -5.69
CA SER A 35 -9.77 13.35 -5.20
C SER A 35 -10.10 12.20 -4.24
N THR A 36 -9.72 10.98 -4.58
CA THR A 36 -9.96 9.82 -3.73
C THR A 36 -9.16 9.92 -2.42
N MET A 37 -7.92 10.39 -2.47
CA MET A 37 -7.12 10.64 -1.26
C MET A 37 -7.77 11.65 -0.32
N ARG A 38 -8.44 12.70 -0.82
CA ARG A 38 -9.18 13.66 0.04
C ARG A 38 -10.40 13.02 0.70
N ILE A 39 -11.10 12.14 -0.01
CA ILE A 39 -12.24 11.41 0.55
C ILE A 39 -11.74 10.48 1.66
N ILE A 40 -10.69 9.70 1.40
CA ILE A 40 -10.04 8.82 2.38
C ILE A 40 -9.65 9.62 3.63
N ASP A 41 -8.96 10.74 3.46
CA ASP A 41 -8.53 11.62 4.57
C ASP A 41 -9.71 12.15 5.39
N SER A 42 -10.86 12.39 4.75
CA SER A 42 -12.06 12.88 5.44
C SER A 42 -12.84 11.82 6.24
N ILE A 43 -12.65 10.54 5.94
CA ILE A 43 -13.42 9.44 6.56
C ILE A 43 -12.59 8.55 7.48
N GLU A 44 -11.27 8.51 7.31
CA GLU A 44 -10.40 7.71 8.18
C GLU A 44 -10.11 8.44 9.50
N ARG A 45 -9.97 7.65 10.58
CA ARG A 45 -9.80 8.17 11.94
C ARG A 45 -8.40 8.74 12.21
N GLY A 46 -7.47 8.62 11.26
CA GLY A 46 -6.10 9.08 11.41
C GLY A 46 -5.21 8.63 10.25
N PRO A 47 -3.91 9.01 10.29
CA PRO A 47 -2.97 8.67 9.23
C PRO A 47 -2.69 7.16 9.17
N ARG A 48 -2.56 6.62 7.95
CA ARG A 48 -2.26 5.20 7.71
C ARG A 48 -0.85 4.75 8.12
N GLY A 49 0.05 5.70 8.42
CA GLY A 49 1.42 5.41 8.81
C GLY A 49 2.19 4.65 7.71
N LEU A 50 2.85 3.55 8.09
CA LEU A 50 3.55 2.69 7.13
C LEU A 50 2.59 1.83 6.30
N SER A 51 1.38 1.53 6.82
CA SER A 51 0.41 0.71 6.09
C SER A 51 0.03 1.36 4.77
N MET A 52 -0.02 0.54 3.73
CA MET A 52 -0.34 0.96 2.36
C MET A 52 0.64 2.00 1.76
N GLY A 53 1.81 2.19 2.39
CA GLY A 53 2.96 2.91 1.85
C GLY A 53 3.79 2.03 0.91
N ALA A 54 5.11 2.22 0.92
CA ALA A 54 6.06 1.47 0.09
C ALA A 54 7.23 0.93 0.92
N ILE A 55 7.66 -0.30 0.63
CA ILE A 55 8.79 -0.99 1.27
C ILE A 55 9.67 -1.56 0.17
N GLY A 56 10.98 -1.37 0.27
CA GLY A 56 11.93 -1.92 -0.70
C GLY A 56 13.31 -1.32 -0.56
N TYR A 57 14.06 -1.29 -1.65
CA TYR A 57 15.44 -0.81 -1.68
C TYR A 57 15.69 0.14 -2.86
N CYS A 58 16.72 0.96 -2.70
CA CYS A 58 17.19 1.89 -3.72
C CYS A 58 18.72 1.82 -3.80
N VAL A 59 19.23 1.47 -4.98
CA VAL A 59 20.63 1.64 -5.37
C VAL A 59 20.68 2.86 -6.28
N PRO A 60 21.21 4.01 -5.83
CA PRO A 60 21.00 5.30 -6.50
C PRO A 60 21.81 5.46 -7.80
N ASP A 61 22.91 4.73 -7.94
CA ASP A 61 23.84 4.79 -9.05
C ASP A 61 24.58 3.45 -9.20
N ASP A 62 25.41 3.32 -10.24
CA ASP A 62 26.15 2.09 -10.54
C ASP A 62 27.38 1.86 -9.61
N SER A 63 27.37 2.42 -8.40
CA SER A 63 28.48 2.30 -7.46
C SER A 63 28.73 0.86 -7.04
N PHE A 64 30.00 0.57 -6.75
CA PHE A 64 30.46 -0.75 -6.30
C PHE A 64 30.12 -1.90 -7.27
N GLY A 65 29.90 -1.59 -8.57
CA GLY A 65 29.57 -2.59 -9.59
C GLY A 65 28.15 -3.14 -9.50
N ILE A 66 27.26 -2.47 -8.76
CA ILE A 66 25.85 -2.82 -8.63
C ILE A 66 25.04 -1.86 -9.48
N THR A 67 24.24 -2.37 -10.42
CA THR A 67 23.39 -1.52 -11.27
C THR A 67 22.36 -0.75 -10.44
N ALA A 68 22.17 0.53 -10.78
CA ALA A 68 21.15 1.38 -10.18
C ALA A 68 19.77 0.72 -10.29
N ALA A 69 19.05 0.70 -9.17
CA ALA A 69 17.78 0.00 -9.05
C ALA A 69 16.88 0.69 -8.03
N LEU A 70 15.58 0.71 -8.31
CA LEU A 70 14.54 1.07 -7.36
C LEU A 70 13.47 0.00 -7.45
N ASP A 71 13.37 -0.82 -6.41
CA ASP A 71 12.38 -1.88 -6.33
C ASP A 71 11.58 -1.72 -5.04
N LEU A 72 10.27 -1.58 -5.19
CA LEU A 72 9.35 -1.22 -4.13
C LEU A 72 8.10 -2.07 -4.23
N SER A 73 7.70 -2.64 -3.10
CA SER A 73 6.40 -3.26 -2.90
C SER A 73 5.48 -2.32 -2.13
N VAL A 74 4.17 -2.45 -2.35
CA VAL A 74 3.16 -1.76 -1.56
C VAL A 74 3.07 -2.42 -0.19
N ALA A 75 3.06 -1.63 0.88
CA ALA A 75 3.02 -2.11 2.27
C ALA A 75 1.62 -2.62 2.69
N ILE A 76 1.10 -3.62 1.97
CA ILE A 76 -0.12 -4.36 2.32
C ILE A 76 0.24 -5.68 3.00
N ARG A 77 -0.71 -6.29 3.72
CA ARG A 77 -0.45 -7.50 4.52
C ARG A 77 0.82 -7.33 5.38
N THR A 78 0.95 -6.17 6.00
CA THR A 78 2.13 -5.75 6.77
C THR A 78 1.67 -5.23 8.12
N MET A 79 2.35 -5.65 9.19
CA MET A 79 2.10 -5.20 10.56
C MET A 79 3.24 -4.31 11.05
N VAL A 80 2.89 -3.25 11.78
CA VAL A 80 3.84 -2.43 12.53
C VAL A 80 3.75 -2.83 14.00
N VAL A 81 4.82 -3.38 14.53
CA VAL A 81 4.91 -3.81 15.93
C VAL A 81 5.70 -2.78 16.72
N ARG A 82 5.09 -2.22 17.77
CA ARG A 82 5.72 -1.31 18.72
C ARG A 82 5.17 -1.59 20.11
N ASP A 83 6.04 -1.66 21.11
CA ASP A 83 5.66 -1.85 22.52
C ASP A 83 4.70 -3.04 22.73
N HIS A 84 5.00 -4.17 22.07
CA HIS A 84 4.18 -5.39 22.05
C HIS A 84 2.77 -5.25 21.44
N ILE A 85 2.49 -4.13 20.77
CA ILE A 85 1.24 -3.89 20.05
C ILE A 85 1.52 -3.99 18.55
N ALA A 86 0.86 -4.93 17.89
CA ALA A 86 0.84 -5.04 16.43
C ALA A 86 -0.33 -4.23 15.87
N THR A 87 -0.05 -3.31 14.94
CA THR A 87 -1.07 -2.52 14.23
C THR A 87 -0.97 -2.78 12.73
N PHE A 88 -2.11 -2.93 12.07
CA PHE A 88 -2.19 -3.07 10.62
C PHE A 88 -3.52 -2.53 10.12
N ASN A 89 -3.56 -2.19 8.83
CA ASN A 89 -4.76 -1.72 8.17
C ASN A 89 -5.17 -2.69 7.05
N VAL A 90 -6.48 -2.87 6.90
CA VAL A 90 -7.10 -3.59 5.80
C VAL A 90 -8.09 -2.68 5.08
N GLY A 91 -8.37 -2.97 3.82
CA GLY A 91 -9.29 -2.17 3.02
C GLY A 91 -9.60 -2.85 1.70
N GLY A 92 -10.53 -2.26 0.95
CA GLY A 92 -11.00 -2.71 -0.35
C GLY A 92 -11.10 -1.54 -1.33
N GLY A 93 -11.21 -1.87 -2.62
CA GLY A 93 -11.46 -0.87 -3.65
C GLY A 93 -12.96 -0.77 -3.90
N ILE A 94 -13.54 0.40 -3.64
CA ILE A 94 -14.97 0.61 -3.83
C ILE A 94 -15.24 1.08 -5.26
N VAL A 95 -16.16 0.39 -5.94
CA VAL A 95 -16.68 0.76 -7.26
C VAL A 95 -18.20 0.95 -7.19
N ILE A 96 -18.80 1.37 -8.30
CA ILE A 96 -20.25 1.68 -8.34
C ILE A 96 -21.13 0.45 -8.08
N ASP A 97 -20.63 -0.74 -8.42
CA ASP A 97 -21.33 -2.02 -8.24
C ASP A 97 -20.95 -2.72 -6.92
N SER A 98 -20.17 -2.06 -6.05
CA SER A 98 -19.78 -2.63 -4.75
C SER A 98 -20.98 -2.72 -3.81
N GLU A 99 -21.12 -3.87 -3.15
CA GLU A 99 -22.10 -4.09 -2.08
C GLU A 99 -21.41 -3.90 -0.71
N PRO A 100 -21.85 -2.95 0.13
CA PRO A 100 -21.20 -2.65 1.42
C PRO A 100 -20.89 -3.85 2.30
N GLU A 101 -21.82 -4.81 2.43
CA GLU A 101 -21.61 -6.00 3.26
C GLU A 101 -20.49 -6.89 2.71
N SER A 102 -20.43 -7.05 1.38
CA SER A 102 -19.41 -7.86 0.72
C SER A 102 -18.02 -7.24 0.86
N GLU A 103 -17.90 -5.92 0.72
CA GLU A 103 -16.64 -5.20 0.90
C GLU A 103 -16.11 -5.29 2.34
N TYR A 104 -17.01 -5.21 3.32
CA TYR A 104 -16.65 -5.41 4.72
C TYR A 104 -16.12 -6.82 4.97
N LEU A 105 -16.81 -7.86 4.49
CA LEU A 105 -16.36 -9.25 4.61
C LEU A 105 -15.01 -9.49 3.91
N GLU A 106 -14.75 -8.81 2.79
CA GLU A 106 -13.44 -8.84 2.13
C GLU A 106 -12.34 -8.26 3.04
N THR A 107 -12.60 -7.17 3.76
CA THR A 107 -11.62 -6.61 4.71
C THR A 107 -11.27 -7.60 5.83
N LEU A 108 -12.27 -8.32 6.36
CA LEU A 108 -12.05 -9.37 7.38
C LEU A 108 -11.23 -10.53 6.81
N THR A 109 -11.51 -10.93 5.57
CA THR A 109 -10.75 -11.99 4.87
C THR A 109 -9.29 -11.58 4.66
N LYS A 110 -9.01 -10.30 4.39
CA LYS A 110 -7.63 -9.80 4.30
C LYS A 110 -6.94 -9.72 5.67
N ALA A 111 -7.70 -9.47 6.73
CA ALA A 111 -7.20 -9.41 8.10
C ALA A 111 -6.84 -10.81 8.63
N SER A 112 -7.62 -11.84 8.28
CA SER A 112 -7.44 -13.19 8.81
C SER A 112 -6.01 -13.71 8.64
N ALA A 113 -5.41 -13.54 7.47
CA ALA A 113 -4.03 -13.99 7.21
C ALA A 113 -2.98 -13.35 8.16
N LEU A 114 -3.21 -12.11 8.61
CA LEU A 114 -2.33 -11.45 9.58
C LEU A 114 -2.60 -11.91 11.01
N LEU A 115 -3.87 -12.15 11.35
CA LEU A 115 -4.28 -12.65 12.65
C LEU A 115 -3.82 -14.09 12.86
N ASP A 116 -3.96 -14.94 11.85
CA ASP A 116 -3.46 -16.32 11.84
C ASP A 116 -1.95 -16.36 12.11
N ALA A 117 -1.19 -15.44 11.51
CA ALA A 117 0.25 -15.32 11.73
C ALA A 117 0.61 -14.94 13.17
N LEU A 118 -0.31 -14.30 13.90
CA LEU A 118 -0.18 -13.97 15.32
C LEU A 118 -0.80 -15.03 16.25
N GLY A 119 -1.50 -16.04 15.70
CA GLY A 119 -2.33 -16.96 16.49
C GLY A 119 -3.47 -16.24 17.21
N ALA A 120 -3.97 -15.15 16.62
CA ALA A 120 -5.06 -14.34 17.16
C ALA A 120 -6.36 -14.60 16.40
N GLU A 121 -7.49 -14.42 17.07
CA GLU A 121 -8.82 -14.46 16.45
C GLU A 121 -9.47 -13.07 16.53
N LEU A 122 -10.20 -12.72 15.48
CA LEU A 122 -11.10 -11.57 15.53
C LEU A 122 -12.23 -11.89 16.50
N ILE A 123 -12.42 -11.02 17.49
CA ILE A 123 -13.60 -11.04 18.36
C ILE A 123 -14.60 -10.08 17.71
N PRO A 124 -15.70 -10.55 17.09
CA PRO A 124 -16.73 -9.67 16.58
C PRO A 124 -17.35 -8.85 17.73
N GLU A 125 -17.64 -7.58 17.48
CA GLU A 125 -18.50 -6.78 18.37
C GLU A 125 -19.94 -7.30 18.40
#